data_AF-A0A2V9ZWC3-F1
#
_entry.id   AF-A0A2V9ZWC3-F1
#
_cell.length_a   1.000
_cell.length_b   1.000
_cell.length_c   1.000
_cell.angle_alpha   90.00
_cell.angle_beta   90.00
_cell.angle_gamma   90.00
#
_symmetry.space_group_name_H-M   'P 1'
#
loop_
_entity.id
_entity.type
_entity.pdbx_description
1 polymer ?
#
loop_
_entity_poly.entity_id
_entity_poly.type
_entity_poly.pdbx_seq_one_letter_code
_entity_poly.pdbx_strand_id
1 'polypeptide(L)' 'MFTGIIEEVGKIASIKYQHGRRRLTVSAPRLTKELREGNSIAVSGVCLTAVDLSSKTFGADLAEET' A
#
# COMPACT_ATOMS: atom_id res chain seq x y z
N MET A 1 -6.67 -11.98 5.46
CA MET A 1 -7.82 -11.54 6.30
C MET A 1 -7.28 -10.60 7.36
N PHE A 2 -8.00 -9.53 7.69
CA PHE A 2 -7.55 -8.46 8.59
C PHE A 2 -8.40 -8.43 9.86
N THR A 3 -7.79 -8.08 11.00
CA THR A 3 -8.48 -7.98 12.30
C THR A 3 -9.27 -6.68 12.49
N GLY A 4 -9.03 -5.68 11.64
CA GLY A 4 -9.59 -4.33 11.77
C GLY A 4 -8.83 -3.42 12.74
N ILE A 5 -7.76 -3.92 13.39
CA ILE A 5 -6.88 -3.10 14.23
C ILE A 5 -5.90 -2.37 13.32
N ILE A 6 -5.96 -1.04 13.31
CA ILE A 6 -5.06 -0.21 12.50
C ILE A 6 -3.67 -0.23 13.11
N GLU A 7 -2.70 -0.72 12.35
CA GLU A 7 -1.31 -0.75 12.79
C GLU A 7 -0.67 0.63 12.67
N GLU A 8 -0.70 1.26 11.50
CA GLU A 8 -0.06 2.55 11.28
C GLU A 8 -0.95 3.47 10.47
N VAL A 9 -0.92 4.77 10.80
CA VAL A 9 -1.46 5.82 9.95
C VAL A 9 -0.33 6.36 9.08
N GLY A 10 -0.33 5.98 7.81
CA GLY A 10 0.63 6.47 6.82
C GLY A 10 0.18 7.76 6.12
N LYS A 11 1.00 8.24 5.18
CA LYS A 11 0.69 9.38 4.31
C LYS A 11 0.75 8.97 2.85
N ILE A 12 -0.23 9.37 2.04
CA ILE A 12 -0.15 9.24 0.58
C ILE A 12 1.01 10.11 0.08
N ALA A 13 2.04 9.47 -0.45
CA ALA A 13 3.22 10.14 -1.01
C ALA A 13 3.03 10.49 -2.48
N SER A 14 2.38 9.61 -3.26
CA SER A 14 2.05 9.88 -4.66
C SER A 14 0.92 8.99 -5.18
N ILE A 15 0.26 9.43 -6.25
CA ILE A 15 -0.66 8.61 -7.05
C ILE A 15 -0.30 8.87 -8.52
N LYS A 16 0.05 7.81 -9.27
CA LYS A 16 0.50 7.92 -10.67
C LYS A 16 -0.18 6.88 -11.55
N TYR A 17 -0.45 7.22 -12.81
CA TYR A 17 -0.94 6.25 -13.78
C TYR A 17 0.23 5.50 -14.43
N GLN A 18 0.24 4.18 -14.38
CA GLN A 18 1.29 3.31 -14.93
C GLN A 18 0.68 1.99 -15.41
N HIS A 19 1.07 1.51 -16.59
CA HIS A 19 0.64 0.21 -17.14
C HIS A 19 -0.89 -0.02 -17.14
N GLY A 20 -1.68 1.04 -17.38
CA GLY A 20 -3.14 0.96 -17.37
C GLY A 20 -3.78 0.89 -15.98
N ARG A 21 -3.02 1.17 -14.91
CA ARG A 21 -3.47 1.16 -13.51
C ARG A 21 -2.99 2.40 -12.77
N ARG A 22 -3.57 2.70 -11.61
CA ARG A 22 -3.06 3.76 -10.72
C ARG A 22 -2.15 3.13 -9.66
N ARG A 23 -0.87 3.52 -9.63
CA ARG A 23 0.07 3.21 -8.57
C ARG A 23 -0.11 4.21 -7.43
N LEU A 24 -0.58 3.73 -6.28
CA LEU A 24 -0.59 4.47 -5.02
C LEU A 24 0.71 4.22 -4.28
N THR A 25 1.40 5.27 -3.82
CA THR A 25 2.55 5.16 -2.93
C THR A 25 2.20 5.70 -1.57
N VAL A 26 2.40 4.91 -0.52
CA VAL A 26 2.12 5.27 0.87
C VAL A 26 3.41 5.26 1.67
N SER A 27 3.65 6.32 2.43
CA SER A 27 4.73 6.42 3.43
C SER A 27 4.24 5.88 4.77
N ALA A 28 4.81 4.75 5.20
CA ALA A 28 4.45 4.03 6.43
C ALA A 28 5.70 3.30 6.98
N PRO A 29 6.67 4.03 7.54
CA PRO A 29 8.00 3.49 7.87
C PRO A 29 8.02 2.45 8.99
N ARG A 30 6.97 2.33 9.81
CA ARG A 30 6.91 1.28 10.83
C ARG A 30 6.49 -0.03 10.19
N LEU A 31 5.43 0.00 9.38
CA LEU A 31 4.83 -1.13 8.69
C LEU A 31 5.74 -1.69 7.58
N THR A 32 6.45 -0.82 6.85
CA THR A 32 7.35 -1.26 5.76
C THR A 32 8.52 -2.12 6.23
N LYS A 33 8.84 -2.13 7.53
CA LYS A 33 9.88 -3.01 8.10
C LYS A 33 9.45 -4.48 8.17
N GLU A 34 8.15 -4.71 8.23
CA GLU A 34 7.56 -6.06 8.37
C GLU A 34 6.93 -6.54 7.05
N LEU A 35 6.72 -5.61 6.11
CA LEU A 35 6.08 -5.85 4.82
C LEU A 35 7.03 -6.51 3.82
N ARG A 36 6.51 -7.47 3.05
CA ARG A 36 7.17 -8.09 1.89
C ARG A 36 6.34 -7.88 0.64
N GLU A 37 7.00 -7.84 -0.52
CA GLU A 37 6.28 -7.74 -1.79
C GLU A 37 5.31 -8.92 -1.94
N GLY A 38 4.12 -8.64 -2.47
CA GLY A 38 3.02 -9.60 -2.57
C GLY A 38 2.19 -9.76 -1.30
N ASN A 39 2.58 -9.17 -0.16
CA ASN A 39 1.73 -9.18 1.04
C ASN A 39 0.42 -8.42 0.81
N SER A 40 -0.66 -8.94 1.39
CA SER A 40 -1.93 -8.22 1.48
C SER A 40 -1.86 -7.18 2.58
N ILE A 41 -2.16 -5.94 2.25
CA ILE A 41 -2.17 -4.80 3.17
C ILE A 41 -3.51 -4.07 3.04
N ALA A 42 -4.15 -3.77 4.16
CA ALA A 42 -5.39 -3.00 4.18
C ALA A 42 -5.07 -1.51 4.27
N VAL A 43 -5.50 -0.72 3.28
CA VAL A 43 -5.41 0.75 3.30
C VAL A 43 -6.81 1.31 3.34
N SER A 44 -7.17 1.98 4.45
CA SER A 44 -8.52 2.49 4.69
C SER A 44 -9.63 1.44 4.48
N GLY A 45 -9.36 0.19 4.83
CA GLY A 45 -10.29 -0.94 4.70
C GLY A 45 -10.26 -1.67 3.36
N VAL A 46 -9.54 -1.15 2.34
CA VAL A 46 -9.39 -1.81 1.04
C VAL A 46 -8.18 -2.74 1.07
N CYS A 47 -8.38 -4.00 0.70
CA CYS A 47 -7.31 -4.97 0.57
C CYS A 47 -6.50 -4.70 -0.70
N LEU A 48 -5.23 -4.35 -0.53
CA LEU A 48 -4.29 -4.09 -1.62
C LEU A 48 -3.10 -5.04 -1.54
N THR A 49 -2.38 -5.18 -2.66
CA THR A 49 -1.14 -5.94 -2.72
C THR A 49 0.05 -4.99 -2.65
N ALA A 50 0.93 -5.21 -1.69
CA ALA A 50 2.17 -4.44 -1.55
C ALA A 50 3.15 -4.76 -2.69
N VAL A 51 3.64 -3.72 -3.34
CA VAL A 51 4.59 -3.75 -4.47
C VAL A 51 5.53 -2.55 -4.34
N ASP A 52 6.72 -2.56 -4.96
CA ASP A 52 7.63 -1.40 -4.97
C ASP A 52 7.95 -0.91 -3.55
N LEU A 53 8.52 -1.82 -2.75
CA LEU A 53 8.87 -1.56 -1.35
C LEU A 53 10.17 -0.76 -1.23
N SER A 54 10.15 0.21 -0.31
CA SER A 54 11.34 0.91 0.17
C SER A 54 11.42 0.85 1.70
N SER A 55 12.49 1.41 2.27
CA SER A 55 12.66 1.47 3.73
C SER A 55 11.56 2.27 4.46
N LYS A 56 10.83 3.15 3.75
CA LYS A 56 9.81 4.03 4.34
C LYS A 56 8.47 4.03 3.61
N THR A 57 8.41 3.43 2.43
CA THR A 57 7.22 3.48 1.57
C THR A 57 6.90 2.12 1.00
N PHE A 58 5.64 1.93 0.63
CA PHE A 58 5.21 0.84 -0.24
C PHE A 58 4.32 1.39 -1.35
N GLY A 59 4.32 0.69 -2.48
CA GLY A 59 3.36 0.87 -3.56
C GLY A 59 2.21 -0.12 -3.47
N ALA A 60 1.08 0.24 -4.08
CA ALA A 60 -0.05 -0.63 -4.37
C ALA A 60 -0.65 -0.26 -5.72
N ASP A 61 -0.95 -1.26 -6.55
CA ASP A 61 -1.71 -1.03 -7.78
C ASP A 61 -3.21 -1.02 -7.49
N LEU A 62 -3.87 0.01 -7.99
CA LEU A 62 -5.31 0.17 -7.97
C LEU A 62 -5.86 -0.12 -9.37
N ALA A 63 -6.87 -0.98 -9.44
CA ALA A 63 -7.68 -1.13 -10.64
C ALA A 63 -8.56 0.12 -10.82
N GLU A 64 -9.08 0.35 -12.03
CA GLU A 64 -9.94 1.51 -12.28
C GLU A 64 -11.24 1.49 -11.47
N GLU A 65 -11.73 0.30 -11.13
CA GLU A 65 -12.91 0.09 -10.28
C GLU A 65 -12.65 0.32 -8.78
N THR A 66 -11.38 0.27 -8.36
CA THR A 66 -10.95 0.39 -6.95
C THR A 66 -10.80 1.84 -6.52
#